data_AF-A0A948S5K6-F1
#
_entry.id   AF-A0A948S5K6-F1
#
_cell.length_a   1.000
_cell.length_b   1.000
_cell.length_c   1.000
_cell.angle_alpha   90.00
_cell.angle_beta   90.00
_cell.angle_gamma   90.00
#
_symmetry.space_group_name_H-M   'P 1'
#
loop_
_entity.id
_entity.type
_entity.pdbx_description
1 polymer ?
#
loop_
_entity_poly.entity_id
_entity_poly.type
_entity_poly.pdbx_seq_one_letter_code
_entity_poly.pdbx_strand_id
1 'polypeptide(L)'
;MASGPNVAANLSEAEKLIQIAAEQGAKMIALPEYFAIMGLKETDKVAVAEDLGKGPIQQFLADTAKKFEVWIVGGSIPLVSDTAGKIRNTCLVFDDQGNRVARYDKIHLFGLDLGTEHYHEEKTIQAGDQVVVVNTC
;
A
#
# COMPACT_ATOMS: atom_id res chain seq x y z
N MET A 1 0.40 11.70 7.52
CA MET A 1 -0.45 10.58 7.98
C MET A 1 0.39 9.63 8.81
N ALA A 2 -0.14 9.09 9.90
CA ALA A 2 0.44 7.96 10.62
C ALA A 2 -0.64 6.88 10.73
N SER A 3 -0.37 5.67 10.24
CA SER A 3 -1.33 4.57 10.30
C SER A 3 -1.29 3.85 11.64
N GLY A 4 -2.46 3.39 12.09
CA GLY A 4 -2.61 2.52 13.26
C GLY A 4 -3.08 1.11 12.88
N PRO A 5 -3.52 0.29 13.84
CA PRO A 5 -3.90 -1.10 13.58
C PRO A 5 -5.30 -1.26 12.96
N ASN A 6 -6.08 -0.18 12.80
CA ASN A 6 -7.45 -0.25 12.27
C ASN A 6 -7.53 0.26 10.83
N VAL A 7 -7.79 -0.64 9.89
CA VAL A 7 -7.89 -0.33 8.46
C VAL A 7 -8.92 0.76 8.18
N ALA A 8 -10.15 0.60 8.65
CA ALA A 8 -11.22 1.55 8.35
C ALA A 8 -10.91 2.97 8.85
N ALA A 9 -10.33 3.10 10.05
CA ALA A 9 -9.90 4.39 10.58
C ALA A 9 -8.78 5.03 9.73
N ASN A 10 -7.81 4.23 9.30
CA ASN A 10 -6.73 4.70 8.44
C ASN A 10 -7.24 5.15 7.08
N LEU A 11 -8.14 4.37 6.45
CA LEU A 11 -8.74 4.74 5.16
C LEU A 11 -9.55 6.04 5.26
N SER A 12 -10.32 6.21 6.34
CA SER A 12 -11.07 7.45 6.58
C SER A 12 -10.16 8.67 6.73
N GLU A 13 -9.02 8.52 7.42
CA GLU A 13 -8.05 9.60 7.55
C GLU A 13 -7.31 9.89 6.24
N ALA A 14 -6.94 8.84 5.49
CA ALA A 14 -6.35 8.99 4.17
C ALA A 14 -7.29 9.76 3.23
N GLU A 15 -8.60 9.45 3.24
CA GLU A 15 -9.58 10.13 2.39
C GLU A 15 -9.62 11.64 2.66
N LYS A 16 -9.64 12.06 3.93
CA LYS A 16 -9.66 13.48 4.30
C LYS A 16 -8.41 14.21 3.79
N LEU A 17 -7.24 13.59 3.95
CA LEU A 17 -5.98 14.17 3.50
C LEU A 17 -5.90 14.22 1.98
N ILE A 18 -6.40 13.20 1.30
CA ILE A 18 -6.52 13.16 -0.17
C ILE A 18 -7.45 14.27 -0.65
N GLN A 19 -8.61 14.43 -0.02
CA GLN A 19 -9.56 15.50 -0.34
C GLN A 19 -8.91 16.87 -0.22
N ILE A 20 -8.23 17.16 0.90
CA ILE A 20 -7.53 18.43 1.12
C ILE A 20 -6.49 18.68 0.02
N ALA A 21 -5.72 17.65 -0.37
CA ALA A 21 -4.72 17.78 -1.43
C ALA A 21 -5.37 18.03 -2.81
N ALA A 22 -6.46 17.33 -3.12
CA ALA A 22 -7.22 17.51 -4.36
C ALA A 22 -7.85 18.90 -4.45
N GLU A 23 -8.43 19.41 -3.35
CA GLU A 23 -8.97 20.77 -3.24
C GLU A 23 -7.89 21.85 -3.43
N GLN A 24 -6.63 21.53 -3.12
CA GLN A 24 -5.47 22.40 -3.39
C GLN A 24 -4.91 22.25 -4.82
N GLY A 25 -5.56 21.44 -5.67
CA GLY A 25 -5.20 21.27 -7.08
C GLY A 25 -4.16 20.18 -7.35
N ALA A 26 -3.87 19.30 -6.39
CA ALA A 26 -3.00 18.15 -6.65
C ALA A 26 -3.58 17.25 -7.74
N LYS A 27 -2.73 16.78 -8.66
CA LYS A 27 -3.09 15.81 -9.71
C LYS A 27 -2.59 14.39 -9.43
N MET A 28 -1.60 14.27 -8.55
CA MET A 28 -1.06 13.01 -8.07
C MET A 28 -0.81 13.10 -6.58
N ILE A 29 -1.18 12.05 -5.86
CA ILE A 29 -1.01 11.93 -4.41
C ILE A 29 -0.30 10.61 -4.11
N ALA A 30 0.77 10.68 -3.31
CA ALA A 30 1.50 9.50 -2.85
C ALA A 30 1.22 9.24 -1.38
N LEU A 31 0.71 8.04 -1.09
CA LEU A 31 0.50 7.54 0.26
C LEU A 31 1.78 6.85 0.77
N PRO A 32 1.98 6.77 2.10
CA PRO A 32 3.16 6.12 2.69
C PRO A 32 3.09 4.58 2.62
N GLU A 33 4.23 3.92 2.86
CA GLU A 33 4.29 2.47 3.09
C GLU A 33 3.30 2.07 4.19
N TYR A 34 2.51 1.01 3.95
CA TYR A 34 1.51 0.51 4.89
C TYR A 34 0.54 1.58 5.43
N PHE A 35 0.13 2.54 4.59
CA PHE A 35 -0.82 3.60 4.98
C PHE A 35 -2.14 3.05 5.52
N ALA A 36 -2.56 1.86 5.04
CA ALA A 36 -3.81 1.25 5.42
C ALA A 36 -3.73 0.46 6.73
N ILE A 37 -2.54 0.02 7.17
CA ILE A 37 -2.40 -0.75 8.42
C ILE A 37 -0.97 -0.72 8.97
N MET A 38 -0.81 -0.24 10.20
CA MET A 38 0.38 -0.52 11.00
C MET A 38 0.02 -1.47 12.13
N GLY A 39 0.35 -2.74 11.94
CA GLY A 39 0.13 -3.79 12.94
C GLY A 39 0.96 -3.57 14.20
N LEU A 40 0.50 -4.14 15.33
CA LEU A 40 1.30 -4.22 16.56
C LEU A 40 2.31 -5.38 16.48
N LYS A 41 2.02 -6.36 15.62
CA LYS A 41 2.89 -7.50 15.28
C LYS A 41 2.96 -7.65 13.76
N GLU A 42 4.06 -8.22 13.26
CA GLU A 42 4.23 -8.47 11.81
C GLU A 42 3.14 -9.37 11.23
N THR A 43 2.62 -10.32 12.03
CA THR A 43 1.53 -11.22 11.60
C THR A 43 0.21 -10.51 11.36
N ASP A 44 0.00 -9.31 11.92
CA ASP A 44 -1.26 -8.57 11.73
C ASP A 44 -1.43 -8.15 10.26
N LYS A 45 -0.32 -7.88 9.56
CA LYS A 45 -0.31 -7.59 8.12
C LYS A 45 -0.77 -8.79 7.29
N VAL A 46 -0.46 -10.01 7.74
CA VAL A 46 -0.89 -11.26 7.07
C VAL A 46 -2.41 -11.40 7.14
N ALA A 47 -3.03 -11.05 8.28
CA ALA A 47 -4.47 -11.16 8.46
C ALA A 47 -5.27 -10.17 7.60
N VAL A 48 -4.63 -9.08 7.14
CA VAL A 48 -5.24 -8.03 6.32
C VAL A 48 -4.81 -8.12 4.85
N ALA A 49 -4.00 -9.12 4.50
CA ALA A 49 -3.54 -9.31 3.14
C ALA A 49 -4.71 -9.51 2.17
N GLU A 50 -4.73 -8.72 1.11
CA GLU A 50 -5.78 -8.77 0.09
C GLU A 50 -5.36 -9.62 -1.12
N ASP A 51 -6.33 -10.26 -1.78
CA ASP A 51 -6.13 -10.77 -3.13
C ASP A 51 -6.01 -9.60 -4.11
N LEU A 52 -5.19 -9.75 -5.16
CA LEU A 52 -5.09 -8.71 -6.19
C LEU A 52 -6.46 -8.45 -6.85
N GLY A 53 -6.87 -7.18 -6.86
CA GLY A 53 -8.14 -6.71 -7.41
C GLY A 53 -9.35 -6.91 -6.49
N LYS A 54 -9.15 -7.33 -5.23
CA LYS A 54 -10.23 -7.53 -4.27
C LYS A 54 -9.87 -6.95 -2.92
N GLY A 55 -10.88 -6.45 -2.21
CA GLY A 55 -10.74 -6.04 -0.82
C GLY A 55 -10.91 -4.53 -0.62
N PRO A 56 -11.18 -4.13 0.63
CA PRO A 56 -11.55 -2.76 0.96
C PRO A 56 -10.47 -1.73 0.66
N ILE A 57 -9.18 -2.05 0.78
CA ILE A 57 -8.08 -1.10 0.57
C ILE A 57 -7.95 -0.79 -0.92
N GLN A 58 -7.97 -1.82 -1.77
CA GLN A 58 -7.94 -1.62 -3.23
C GLN A 58 -9.19 -0.92 -3.75
N GLN A 59 -10.37 -1.27 -3.23
CA GLN A 59 -11.62 -0.59 -3.58
C GLN A 59 -11.57 0.89 -3.18
N PHE A 60 -11.07 1.18 -1.97
CA PHE A 60 -10.85 2.55 -1.51
C PHE A 60 -9.95 3.35 -2.45
N LEU A 61 -8.80 2.79 -2.86
CA LEU A 61 -7.87 3.48 -3.76
C LEU A 61 -8.53 3.80 -5.10
N ALA A 62 -9.24 2.84 -5.70
CA ALA A 62 -9.95 3.02 -6.96
C ALA A 62 -11.05 4.09 -6.86
N ASP A 63 -11.92 3.96 -5.85
CA ASP A 63 -13.06 4.86 -5.67
C ASP A 63 -12.61 6.28 -5.34
N THR A 64 -11.57 6.42 -4.52
CA THR A 64 -11.05 7.73 -4.10
C THR A 64 -10.34 8.44 -5.24
N ALA A 65 -9.52 7.72 -6.03
CA ALA A 65 -8.85 8.28 -7.20
C ALA A 65 -9.87 8.82 -8.21
N LYS A 66 -10.92 8.03 -8.49
CA LYS A 66 -12.03 8.42 -9.36
C LYS A 66 -12.86 9.58 -8.79
N LYS A 67 -13.20 9.53 -7.51
CA LYS A 67 -14.04 10.53 -6.83
C LYS A 67 -13.41 11.93 -6.87
N PHE A 68 -12.10 12.00 -6.70
CA PHE A 68 -11.38 13.28 -6.66
C PHE A 68 -10.65 13.61 -7.98
N GLU A 69 -10.76 12.76 -9.00
CA GLU A 69 -10.11 12.92 -10.30
C GLU A 69 -8.59 13.13 -10.18
N VAL A 70 -7.95 12.31 -9.35
CA VAL A 70 -6.51 12.36 -9.06
C VAL A 70 -5.86 10.99 -9.22
N TRP A 71 -4.59 10.98 -9.58
CA TRP A 71 -3.77 9.78 -9.52
C TRP A 71 -3.37 9.47 -8.08
N ILE A 72 -3.42 8.20 -7.70
CA ILE A 72 -2.99 7.76 -6.36
C ILE A 72 -1.88 6.72 -6.49
N VAL A 73 -0.71 7.05 -5.96
CA VAL A 73 0.35 6.08 -5.65
C VAL A 73 0.06 5.55 -4.25
N GLY A 74 -0.48 4.33 -4.17
CA GLY A 74 -1.02 3.71 -2.96
C GLY A 74 0.01 3.26 -1.93
N GLY A 75 1.19 3.90 -1.89
CA GLY A 75 2.26 3.59 -0.94
C GLY A 75 2.60 2.12 -0.95
N SER A 76 2.25 1.41 0.12
CA SER A 76 2.13 -0.04 0.02
C SER A 76 1.01 -0.64 0.85
N ILE A 77 0.56 -1.82 0.42
CA ILE A 77 -0.47 -2.63 1.05
C ILE A 77 -0.02 -4.09 1.09
N PRO A 78 -0.45 -4.87 2.10
CA PRO A 78 -0.18 -6.31 2.12
C PRO A 78 -1.06 -7.00 1.07
N LEU A 79 -0.46 -7.66 0.09
CA LEU A 79 -1.17 -8.59 -0.78
C LEU A 79 -0.80 -10.04 -0.46
N VAL A 80 -1.71 -10.96 -0.76
CA VAL A 80 -1.42 -12.40 -0.69
C VAL A 80 -0.23 -12.72 -1.59
N SER A 81 0.71 -13.52 -1.09
CA SER A 81 1.84 -14.03 -1.87
C SER A 81 1.62 -15.46 -2.31
N ASP A 82 2.40 -15.92 -3.28
CA ASP A 82 2.37 -17.31 -3.75
C ASP A 82 3.04 -18.27 -2.74
N THR A 83 3.74 -17.73 -1.74
CA THR A 83 4.41 -18.49 -0.69
C THR A 83 3.54 -18.54 0.56
N ALA A 84 3.15 -19.75 0.98
CA ALA A 84 2.36 -19.95 2.20
C ALA A 84 3.03 -19.28 3.42
N GLY A 85 2.26 -18.51 4.17
CA GLY A 85 2.73 -17.79 5.36
C GLY A 85 3.47 -16.47 5.08
N LYS A 86 3.61 -16.06 3.80
CA LYS A 86 4.17 -14.77 3.41
C LYS A 86 3.16 -13.89 2.70
N ILE A 87 3.42 -12.57 2.72
CA ILE A 87 2.71 -11.56 1.96
C ILE A 87 3.64 -10.89 0.94
N ARG A 88 3.07 -10.09 0.03
CA ARG A 88 3.79 -9.10 -0.76
C ARG A 88 3.61 -7.72 -0.13
N ASN A 89 4.70 -6.96 -0.05
CA ASN A 89 4.65 -5.53 0.26
C ASN A 89 4.52 -4.78 -1.08
N THR A 90 3.29 -4.44 -1.43
CA THR A 90 2.92 -4.05 -2.80
C THR A 90 2.47 -2.60 -2.88
N CYS A 91 3.11 -1.83 -3.75
CA CYS A 91 2.62 -0.52 -4.21
C CYS A 91 1.70 -0.71 -5.42
N LEU A 92 0.48 -0.19 -5.33
CA LEU A 92 -0.44 -0.10 -6.46
C LEU A 92 -0.62 1.35 -6.88
N VAL A 93 -0.71 1.60 -8.18
CA VAL A 93 -1.00 2.94 -8.72
C VAL A 93 -2.34 2.93 -9.43
N PHE A 94 -3.18 3.90 -9.11
CA PHE A 94 -4.48 4.12 -9.72
C PHE A 94 -4.50 5.45 -10.48
N ASP A 95 -5.08 5.45 -11.67
CA ASP A 95 -5.32 6.66 -12.46
C ASP A 95 -6.55 7.43 -11.96
N ASP A 96 -6.78 8.62 -12.54
CA ASP A 96 -7.91 9.51 -12.21
C ASP A 96 -9.29 8.93 -12.58
N GLN A 97 -9.36 7.81 -13.28
CA GLN A 97 -10.59 7.07 -13.57
C GLN A 97 -10.83 5.92 -12.59
N GLY A 98 -9.89 5.68 -11.66
CA GLY A 98 -9.93 4.59 -10.69
C GLY A 98 -9.42 3.25 -11.25
N ASN A 99 -8.75 3.24 -12.40
CA ASN A 99 -8.14 2.02 -12.92
C ASN A 99 -6.76 1.80 -12.30
N ARG A 100 -6.47 0.56 -11.90
CA ARG A 100 -5.11 0.18 -11.51
C ARG A 100 -4.20 0.14 -12.74
N VAL A 101 -3.24 1.05 -12.82
CA VAL A 101 -2.30 1.19 -13.94
C VAL A 101 -0.91 0.62 -13.66
N ALA A 102 -0.55 0.40 -12.40
CA ALA A 102 0.71 -0.26 -12.05
C ALA A 102 0.61 -1.08 -10.76
N ARG A 103 1.51 -2.06 -10.66
CA ARG A 103 1.82 -2.83 -9.45
C ARG A 103 3.33 -2.96 -9.34
N TYR A 104 3.88 -2.65 -8.17
CA TYR A 104 5.27 -2.87 -7.83
C TYR A 104 5.34 -3.61 -6.50
N ASP A 105 6.09 -4.72 -6.45
CA ASP A 105 6.35 -5.47 -5.22
C ASP A 105 7.76 -5.13 -4.73
N LYS A 106 7.90 -4.80 -3.43
CA LYS A 106 9.19 -4.40 -2.83
C LYS A 106 10.27 -5.44 -3.10
N ILE A 107 11.33 -5.03 -3.82
CA ILE A 107 12.42 -5.93 -4.25
C ILE A 107 13.43 -6.13 -3.12
N HIS A 108 13.83 -5.05 -2.46
CA HIS A 108 14.84 -5.09 -1.39
C HIS A 108 14.13 -5.07 -0.03
N LEU A 109 14.16 -6.21 0.65
CA LEU A 109 13.57 -6.37 1.98
C LEU A 109 14.57 -5.92 3.05
N PHE A 110 14.06 -5.33 4.12
CA PHE A 110 14.88 -4.83 5.20
C PHE A 110 15.33 -5.96 6.14
N GLY A 111 16.63 -6.04 6.36
CA GLY A 111 17.27 -6.95 7.31
C GLY A 111 18.27 -6.18 8.17
N LEU A 112 18.24 -6.40 9.48
CA LEU A 112 19.12 -5.78 10.46
C LEU A 112 19.53 -6.82 11.51
N ASP A 113 20.85 -6.94 11.70
CA ASP A 113 21.46 -7.68 12.81
C ASP A 113 22.31 -6.71 13.64
N LEU A 114 21.84 -6.37 14.83
CA LEU A 114 22.50 -5.43 15.73
C LEU A 114 22.54 -5.99 17.16
N GLY A 115 23.58 -6.77 17.46
CA GLY A 115 23.75 -7.39 18.78
C GLY A 115 22.64 -8.39 19.09
N THR A 116 21.73 -8.03 19.99
CA THR A 116 20.56 -8.85 20.35
C THR A 116 19.31 -8.53 19.51
N GLU A 117 19.35 -7.47 18.71
CA GLU A 117 18.25 -7.09 17.83
C GLU A 117 18.44 -7.76 16.47
N HIS A 118 17.48 -8.61 16.10
CA HIS A 118 17.43 -9.30 14.81
C HIS A 118 16.08 -9.04 14.16
N TYR A 119 16.08 -8.29 13.06
CA TYR A 119 14.88 -7.98 12.31
C TYR A 119 15.10 -8.35 10.85
N HIS A 120 14.20 -9.18 10.30
CA HIS A 120 14.35 -9.80 8.99
C HIS A 120 12.97 -9.88 8.33
N GLU A 121 12.64 -8.90 7.48
CA GLU A 121 11.34 -8.80 6.79
C GLU A 121 11.05 -10.04 5.92
N GLU A 122 12.09 -10.69 5.39
CA GLU A 122 11.97 -11.83 4.49
C GLU A 122 11.32 -13.06 5.14
N LYS A 123 11.21 -13.09 6.47
CA LYS A 123 10.47 -14.15 7.19
C LYS A 123 8.99 -14.14 6.86
N THR A 124 8.40 -12.96 6.67
CA THR A 124 6.95 -12.77 6.43
C THR A 124 6.64 -12.13 5.08
N ILE A 125 7.65 -11.61 4.35
CA ILE A 125 7.46 -10.92 3.07
C ILE A 125 8.21 -11.66 1.95
N GLN A 126 7.56 -11.80 0.80
CA GLN A 126 8.17 -12.30 -0.44
C GLN A 126 8.60 -11.13 -1.33
N ALA A 127 9.90 -11.06 -1.63
CA ALA A 127 10.52 -10.01 -2.44
C ALA A 127 10.04 -10.03 -3.90
N GLY A 128 9.74 -8.84 -4.45
CA GLY A 128 9.52 -8.66 -5.89
C GLY A 128 10.80 -8.79 -6.70
N ASP A 129 10.67 -8.81 -8.02
CA ASP A 129 11.78 -9.04 -8.96
C ASP A 129 11.75 -8.12 -10.20
N GLN A 130 10.75 -7.23 -10.31
CA GLN A 130 10.55 -6.38 -11.49
C GLN A 130 10.58 -4.88 -11.14
N VAL A 131 11.37 -4.11 -11.89
CA VAL A 131 11.31 -2.64 -11.88
C VAL A 131 10.12 -2.20 -12.75
N VAL A 132 9.35 -1.23 -12.26
CA VAL A 132 8.14 -0.76 -12.94
C VAL A 132 8.19 0.75 -13.10
N VAL A 133 7.84 1.20 -14.31
CA VAL A 133 7.62 2.62 -14.64
C VAL A 133 6.21 2.77 -15.21
N VAL A 134 5.59 3.92 -14.95
CA VAL A 134 4.26 4.25 -15.47
C VAL A 134 4.33 5.62 -16.14
N ASN A 135 3.70 5.74 -17.30
CA ASN A 135 3.54 7.03 -17.96
C ASN A 135 2.33 7.73 -17.35
N THR A 136 2.51 8.99 -16.98
CA THR A 136 1.45 9.86 -16.46
C THR A 136 1.11 10.91 -17.51
N CYS A 137 -0.13 11.39 -17.51
CA CYS A 137 -0.63 12.42 -18.43
C CYS A 137 -0.05 13.81 -18.13
#